data_AF-A0A9D6QWV1-F1
#
_entry.id   AF-A0A9D6QWV1-F1
#
_cell.length_a   1.000
_cell.length_b   1.000
_cell.length_c   1.000
_cell.angle_alpha   90.00
_cell.angle_beta   90.00
_cell.angle_gamma   90.00
#
_symmetry.space_group_name_H-M   'P 1'
#
loop_
_entity.id
_entity.type
_entity.pdbx_description
1 polymer ?
#
loop_
_entity_poly.entity_id
_entity_poly.type
_entity_poly.pdbx_seq_one_letter_code
_entity_poly.pdbx_strand_id
1 'polypeptide(L)'
;MGQTRTDQAETVLFRFLRGAATAGLAGIYPLLEGGVVRPLIEVDRAEVLRYLRAAGRQWREDSSNESRDMARNRLRHEMLPQLAREWNPEITGALAQLADWARDEESYWSAEMERLAPVYLRSKDRVLYLEARRVAALPPAVERRLLRHAVEQVRGDLRGVEFGHIEQIRRLTALEEGHGRAQIPGVDVFRSFDQVRLAPLDANEGLDTRNFSLELAIPGTYEIRQTRGCETGGRVISTARWDIRARRS
;
A
#
# COMPACT_ATOMS: atom_id res chain seq x y z
N MET A 1 16.00 13.45 19.32
CA MET A 1 15.43 12.50 20.32
C MET A 1 16.37 11.31 20.45
N GLY A 2 16.69 10.87 21.66
CA GLY A 2 17.59 9.73 21.90
C GLY A 2 16.86 8.40 21.72
N GLN A 3 17.00 7.79 20.55
CA GLN A 3 16.61 6.39 20.32
C GLN A 3 17.86 5.57 20.09
N THR A 4 17.83 4.34 20.57
CA THR A 4 18.94 3.39 20.61
C THR A 4 18.71 2.24 19.63
N ARG A 5 19.75 1.43 19.40
CA ARG A 5 19.65 0.18 18.64
C ARG A 5 18.60 -0.77 19.22
N THR A 6 18.44 -0.75 20.54
CA THR A 6 17.39 -1.52 21.23
C THR A 6 15.98 -1.04 20.85
N ASP A 7 15.74 0.28 20.78
CA ASP A 7 14.45 0.83 20.34
C ASP A 7 14.14 0.48 18.87
N GLN A 8 15.18 0.36 18.05
CA GLN A 8 15.06 -0.10 16.65
C GLN A 8 14.57 -1.54 16.60
N ALA A 9 15.26 -2.45 17.30
CA ALA A 9 14.89 -3.86 17.36
C ALA A 9 13.46 -4.07 17.89
N GLU A 10 13.07 -3.34 18.94
CA GLU A 10 11.70 -3.35 19.47
C GLU A 10 10.67 -2.93 18.41
N THR A 11 10.97 -1.87 17.66
CA THR A 11 10.06 -1.36 16.63
C THR A 11 9.91 -2.34 15.48
N VAL A 12 11.00 -2.93 15.01
CA VAL A 12 11.00 -3.94 13.94
C VAL A 12 10.18 -5.15 14.37
N LEU A 13 10.47 -5.70 15.55
CA LEU A 13 9.78 -6.88 16.06
C LEU A 13 8.28 -6.60 16.29
N PHE A 14 7.94 -5.44 16.84
CA PHE A 14 6.54 -5.04 17.00
C PHE A 14 5.78 -4.94 15.68
N ARG A 15 6.42 -4.38 14.65
CA ARG A 15 5.81 -4.25 13.31
C ARG A 15 5.71 -5.61 12.62
N PHE A 16 6.73 -6.45 12.76
CA PHE A 16 6.72 -7.83 12.28
C PHE A 16 5.53 -8.62 12.86
N LEU A 17 5.34 -8.58 14.19
CA LEU A 17 4.20 -9.25 14.85
C LEU A 17 2.83 -8.74 14.39
N ARG A 18 2.76 -7.53 13.83
CA ARG A 18 1.55 -6.94 13.25
C ARG A 18 1.37 -7.22 11.76
N GLY A 19 2.23 -8.07 11.16
CA GLY A 19 2.16 -8.42 9.75
C GLY A 19 2.67 -7.33 8.81
N ALA A 20 3.61 -6.49 9.27
CA ALA A 20 4.19 -5.47 8.41
C ALA A 20 4.97 -6.08 7.23
N ALA A 21 4.83 -5.47 6.06
CA ALA A 21 5.67 -5.74 4.90
C ALA A 21 7.07 -5.09 5.05
N THR A 22 7.95 -5.30 4.06
CA THR A 22 9.34 -4.78 4.03
C THR A 22 9.45 -3.30 4.40
N ALA A 23 8.58 -2.43 3.84
CA ALA A 23 8.53 -1.01 4.19
C ALA A 23 8.31 -0.73 5.69
N GLY A 24 7.57 -1.60 6.39
CA GLY A 24 7.40 -1.48 7.84
C GLY A 24 8.59 -2.03 8.62
N LEU A 25 9.34 -3.00 8.08
CA LEU A 25 10.55 -3.55 8.69
C LEU A 25 11.72 -2.57 8.67
N ALA A 26 11.68 -1.52 7.83
CA ALA A 26 12.61 -0.39 7.84
C ALA A 26 12.74 0.33 9.20
N GLY A 27 11.88 0.00 10.17
CA GLY A 27 12.02 0.44 11.55
C GLY A 27 11.91 1.95 11.71
N ILE A 28 12.78 2.51 12.53
CA ILE A 28 12.91 3.94 12.78
C ILE A 28 14.03 4.50 11.90
N TYR A 29 13.76 5.61 11.21
CA TYR A 29 14.72 6.29 10.37
C TYR A 29 15.69 7.14 11.22
N PRO A 30 17.02 7.04 10.99
CA PRO A 30 18.03 7.86 11.67
C PRO A 30 17.89 9.36 11.45
N LEU A 31 17.39 9.73 10.26
CA LEU A 31 17.12 11.10 9.85
C LEU A 31 15.68 11.17 9.36
N LEU A 32 14.89 12.10 9.92
CA LEU A 32 13.59 12.46 9.35
C LEU A 32 13.71 13.69 8.45
N GLU A 33 12.76 13.82 7.52
CA GLU A 33 12.52 15.08 6.82
C GLU A 33 12.33 16.22 7.84
N GLY A 34 12.99 17.36 7.60
CA GLY A 34 13.08 18.47 8.54
C GLY A 34 14.30 18.45 9.47
N GLY A 35 15.26 17.53 9.26
CA GLY A 35 16.59 17.58 9.90
C GLY A 35 16.66 16.98 11.31
N VAL A 36 15.65 16.21 11.73
CA VAL A 36 15.68 15.53 13.04
C VAL A 36 16.62 14.32 12.97
N VAL A 37 17.79 14.45 13.60
CA VAL A 37 18.80 13.40 13.70
C VAL A 37 18.61 12.56 14.98
N ARG A 38 18.80 11.24 14.86
CA ARG A 38 18.83 10.28 15.97
C ARG A 38 20.25 9.71 16.13
N PRO A 39 21.16 10.45 16.77
CA PRO A 39 22.59 10.11 16.78
C PRO A 39 22.94 8.83 17.56
N LEU A 40 22.01 8.32 18.38
CA LEU A 40 22.24 7.13 19.20
C LEU A 40 21.62 5.85 18.61
N ILE A 41 21.05 5.90 17.41
CA ILE A 41 20.28 4.77 16.84
C ILE A 41 21.14 3.54 16.58
N GLU A 42 22.45 3.72 16.47
CA GLU A 42 23.44 2.66 16.31
C GLU A 42 24.07 2.22 17.64
N VAL A 43 23.68 2.80 18.78
CA VAL A 43 24.28 2.52 20.10
C VAL A 43 23.30 1.71 20.94
N ASP A 44 23.79 0.73 21.69
CA ASP A 44 22.93 -0.06 22.58
C ASP A 44 22.55 0.73 23.83
N ARG A 45 21.35 0.48 24.36
CA ARG A 45 20.91 1.11 25.62
C ARG A 45 21.87 0.83 26.77
N ALA A 46 22.45 -0.37 26.82
CA ALA A 46 23.43 -0.75 27.84
C ALA A 46 24.72 0.08 27.78
N GLU A 47 25.16 0.47 26.58
CA GLU A 47 26.33 1.33 26.38
C GLU A 47 26.05 2.76 26.83
N VAL A 48 24.87 3.29 26.51
CA VAL A 48 24.41 4.61 26.98
C VAL A 48 24.37 4.65 28.51
N LEU A 49 23.80 3.63 29.15
CA LEU A 49 23.74 3.56 30.62
C LEU A 49 25.13 3.43 31.26
N ARG A 50 26.02 2.67 30.64
CA ARG A 50 27.42 2.53 31.10
C ARG A 50 28.16 3.86 31.03
N TYR A 51 27.99 4.59 29.94
CA TYR A 51 28.55 5.93 29.76
C TYR A 51 28.01 6.92 30.79
N LEU A 52 26.70 6.95 31.03
CA LEU A 52 26.08 7.83 32.02
C LEU A 52 26.59 7.55 33.45
N ARG A 53 26.73 6.26 33.80
CA ARG A 53 27.33 5.85 35.09
C ARG A 53 28.78 6.29 35.22
N ALA A 54 29.60 6.05 34.19
CA ALA A 54 31.00 6.46 34.18
C ALA A 54 31.16 7.99 34.25
N ALA A 55 30.25 8.74 33.63
CA ALA A 55 30.23 10.19 33.65
C ALA A 55 29.60 10.79 34.93
N GLY A 56 29.14 9.96 35.88
CA GLY A 56 28.49 10.40 37.12
C GLY A 56 27.18 11.18 36.89
N ARG A 57 26.52 10.98 35.74
CA ARG A 57 25.30 11.70 35.37
C ARG A 57 24.08 10.89 35.81
N GLN A 58 23.23 11.50 36.62
CA GLN A 58 21.92 10.95 36.92
C GLN A 58 20.99 11.11 35.73
N TRP A 59 20.18 10.10 35.45
CA TRP A 59 19.09 10.17 34.48
C TRP A 59 17.77 9.90 35.20
N ARG A 60 16.67 10.42 34.64
CA ARG A 60 15.33 10.17 35.14
C ARG A 60 14.66 9.15 34.25
N GLU A 61 14.25 8.03 34.82
CA GLU A 61 13.38 7.07 34.14
C GLU A 61 11.93 7.49 34.39
N ASP A 62 11.18 7.70 33.30
CA ASP A 62 9.75 7.99 33.39
C ASP A 62 9.03 6.71 33.84
N SER A 63 8.20 6.81 34.87
CA SER A 63 7.47 5.68 35.48
C SER A 63 6.51 4.98 34.49
N SER A 64 6.13 5.65 33.41
CA SER A 64 5.38 5.03 32.30
C SER A 64 6.16 3.94 31.55
N ASN A 65 7.49 3.85 31.71
CA ASN A 65 8.32 2.80 31.10
C ASN A 65 8.28 1.45 31.83
N GLU A 66 7.70 1.40 33.03
CA GLU A 66 7.58 0.18 33.85
C GLU A 66 6.24 -0.55 33.67
N SER A 67 5.20 0.12 33.15
CA SER A 67 3.89 -0.51 32.94
C SER A 67 3.98 -1.58 31.86
N ARG A 68 3.59 -2.82 32.17
CA ARG A 68 3.53 -3.93 31.19
C ARG A 68 2.27 -3.93 30.33
N ASP A 69 1.36 -2.98 30.55
CA ASP A 69 0.07 -2.93 29.87
C ASP A 69 0.20 -2.53 28.40
N MET A 70 1.28 -1.83 28.06
CA MET A 70 1.60 -1.46 26.68
C MET A 70 2.35 -2.62 25.99
N ALA A 71 1.86 -3.06 24.83
CA ALA A 71 2.46 -4.14 24.05
C ALA A 71 3.97 -3.95 23.78
N ARG A 72 4.43 -2.70 23.66
CA ARG A 72 5.85 -2.35 23.54
C ARG A 72 6.67 -2.66 24.79
N ASN A 73 6.13 -2.45 25.99
CA ASN A 73 6.86 -2.71 27.23
C ASN A 73 7.02 -4.22 27.47
N ARG A 74 6.04 -5.05 27.06
CA ARG A 74 6.21 -6.52 27.06
C ARG A 74 7.31 -6.99 26.11
N LEU A 75 7.39 -6.39 24.92
CA LEU A 75 8.47 -6.68 23.97
C LEU A 75 9.85 -6.37 24.56
N ARG A 76 9.99 -5.20 25.19
CA ARG A 76 11.24 -4.74 25.83
C ARG A 76 11.66 -5.60 27.02
N HIS A 77 10.73 -5.89 27.93
CA HIS A 77 11.07 -6.48 29.24
C HIS A 77 10.99 -8.00 29.29
N GLU A 78 10.23 -8.62 28.37
CA GLU A 78 9.98 -10.06 28.39
C GLU A 78 10.49 -10.71 27.10
N MET A 79 9.97 -10.30 25.95
CA MET A 79 10.15 -11.06 24.71
C MET A 79 11.56 -10.95 24.11
N LEU A 80 12.12 -9.74 23.98
CA LEU A 80 13.49 -9.56 23.47
C LEU A 80 14.54 -10.21 24.38
N PRO A 81 14.51 -10.03 25.71
CA PRO A 81 15.41 -10.74 26.62
C PRO A 81 15.28 -12.27 26.53
N GLN A 82 14.05 -12.78 26.38
CA GLN A 82 13.82 -14.21 26.21
C GLN A 82 14.46 -14.72 24.90
N LEU A 83 14.19 -14.05 23.78
CA LEU A 83 14.80 -14.40 22.47
C LEU A 83 16.33 -14.34 22.52
N ALA A 84 16.89 -13.36 23.21
CA ALA A 84 18.33 -13.23 23.39
C ALA A 84 18.93 -14.42 24.16
N ARG A 85 18.28 -14.86 25.24
CA ARG A 85 18.77 -15.98 26.07
C ARG A 85 18.55 -17.34 25.44
N GLU A 86 17.41 -17.56 24.79
CA GLU A 86 16.98 -18.89 24.35
C GLU A 86 17.33 -19.20 22.89
N TRP A 87 17.51 -18.17 22.04
CA TRP A 87 17.65 -18.36 20.58
C TRP A 87 18.91 -17.73 20.00
N ASN A 88 19.07 -16.43 20.18
CA ASN A 88 20.18 -15.68 19.56
C ASN A 88 20.60 -14.51 20.45
N PRO A 89 21.76 -14.59 21.14
CA PRO A 89 22.29 -13.50 21.96
C PRO A 89 22.39 -12.15 21.23
N GLU A 90 22.59 -12.18 19.91
CA GLU A 90 22.74 -11.00 19.05
C GLU A 90 21.43 -10.57 18.37
N ILE A 91 20.26 -11.04 18.83
CA ILE A 91 18.97 -10.77 18.17
C ILE A 91 18.68 -9.27 18.02
N THR A 92 19.08 -8.43 18.98
CA THR A 92 18.93 -6.98 18.88
C THR A 92 19.73 -6.41 17.71
N GLY A 93 20.99 -6.86 17.54
CA GLY A 93 21.83 -6.48 16.41
C GLY A 93 21.25 -6.99 15.08
N ALA A 94 20.80 -8.24 15.03
CA ALA A 94 20.19 -8.83 13.84
C ALA A 94 18.92 -8.08 13.39
N LEU A 95 18.05 -7.71 14.33
CA LEU A 95 16.84 -6.92 14.03
C LEU A 95 17.16 -5.49 13.58
N ALA A 96 18.21 -4.88 14.14
CA ALA A 96 18.66 -3.57 13.69
C ALA A 96 19.23 -3.63 12.26
N GLN A 97 20.09 -4.61 11.97
CA GLN A 97 20.61 -4.84 10.62
C GLN A 97 19.50 -5.13 9.60
N LEU A 98 18.48 -5.91 9.98
CA LEU A 98 17.30 -6.12 9.15
C LEU A 98 16.60 -4.80 8.80
N ALA A 99 16.51 -3.87 9.75
CA ALA A 99 15.94 -2.55 9.49
C ALA A 99 16.79 -1.76 8.50
N ASP A 100 18.11 -1.86 8.57
CA ASP A 100 19.03 -1.19 7.65
C ASP A 100 18.85 -1.71 6.23
N TRP A 101 18.86 -3.04 6.05
CA TRP A 101 18.61 -3.68 4.76
C TRP A 101 17.24 -3.30 4.18
N ALA A 102 16.20 -3.34 5.02
CA ALA A 102 14.85 -2.97 4.60
C ALA A 102 14.75 -1.49 4.19
N ARG A 103 15.53 -0.58 4.80
CA ARG A 103 15.60 0.84 4.41
C ARG A 103 16.27 1.02 3.05
N ASP A 104 17.36 0.32 2.80
CA ASP A 104 18.07 0.38 1.52
C ASP A 104 17.18 -0.16 0.38
N GLU A 105 16.51 -1.29 0.61
CA GLU A 105 15.54 -1.83 -0.34
C GLU A 105 14.37 -0.88 -0.59
N GLU A 106 13.81 -0.27 0.45
CA GLU A 106 12.71 0.68 0.29
C GLU A 106 13.14 1.91 -0.50
N SER A 107 14.36 2.39 -0.29
CA SER A 107 14.93 3.52 -1.04
C SER A 107 15.09 3.19 -2.52
N TYR A 108 15.59 1.99 -2.83
CA TYR A 108 15.65 1.50 -4.21
C TYR A 108 14.25 1.42 -4.84
N TRP A 109 13.29 0.79 -4.15
CA TRP A 109 11.95 0.63 -4.67
C TRP A 109 11.22 1.96 -4.85
N SER A 110 11.43 2.91 -3.96
CA SER A 110 10.87 4.26 -4.10
C SER A 110 11.37 4.93 -5.38
N ALA A 111 12.68 4.95 -5.62
CA ALA A 111 13.26 5.51 -6.84
C ALA A 111 12.80 4.77 -8.10
N GLU A 112 12.69 3.44 -8.04
CA GLU A 112 12.22 2.62 -9.15
C GLU A 112 10.72 2.86 -9.46
N MET A 113 9.90 3.12 -8.43
CA MET A 113 8.49 3.48 -8.64
C MET A 113 8.34 4.86 -9.28
N GLU A 114 9.16 5.85 -8.91
CA GLU A 114 9.18 7.14 -9.61
C GLU A 114 9.51 6.99 -11.10
N ARG A 115 10.35 6.02 -11.46
CA ARG A 115 10.69 5.72 -12.86
C ARG A 115 9.57 4.97 -13.58
N LEU A 116 8.95 3.99 -12.94
CA LEU A 116 7.97 3.09 -13.56
C LEU A 116 6.54 3.66 -13.57
N ALA A 117 6.13 4.38 -12.54
CA ALA A 117 4.77 4.89 -12.41
C ALA A 117 4.32 5.72 -13.63
N PRO A 118 5.13 6.64 -14.19
CA PRO A 118 4.74 7.39 -15.39
C PRO A 118 4.58 6.54 -16.65
N VAL A 119 5.11 5.30 -16.68
CA VAL A 119 5.00 4.40 -17.84
C VAL A 119 3.67 3.62 -17.82
N TYR A 120 3.18 3.28 -16.63
CA TYR A 120 2.01 2.42 -16.43
C TYR A 120 0.77 3.14 -15.91
N LEU A 121 0.94 4.28 -15.25
CA LEU A 121 -0.13 5.07 -14.65
C LEU A 121 -0.38 6.33 -15.46
N ARG A 122 -1.65 6.69 -15.60
CA ARG A 122 -2.11 7.95 -16.20
C ARG A 122 -2.98 8.66 -15.19
N SER A 123 -2.63 9.89 -14.85
CA SER A 123 -3.37 10.70 -13.88
C SER A 123 -4.24 11.73 -14.59
N LYS A 124 -5.48 11.88 -14.12
CA LYS A 124 -6.41 12.93 -14.53
C LYS A 124 -7.36 13.24 -13.38
N ASP A 125 -7.46 14.50 -12.96
CA ASP A 125 -8.43 14.98 -11.95
C ASP A 125 -8.46 14.13 -10.67
N ARG A 126 -7.28 13.78 -10.11
CA ARG A 126 -7.09 12.90 -8.92
C ARG A 126 -7.50 11.44 -9.12
N VAL A 127 -7.82 11.04 -10.35
CA VAL A 127 -8.11 9.67 -10.75
C VAL A 127 -6.92 9.09 -11.50
N LEU A 128 -6.54 7.87 -11.15
CA LEU A 128 -5.53 7.12 -11.88
C LEU A 128 -6.16 6.08 -12.79
N TYR A 129 -5.53 5.91 -13.96
CA TYR A 129 -5.87 4.91 -14.95
C TYR A 129 -4.65 4.06 -15.27
N LEU A 130 -4.86 2.76 -15.44
CA LEU A 130 -3.84 1.80 -15.87
C LEU A 130 -4.42 0.77 -16.83
N GLU A 131 -3.55 0.12 -17.60
CA GLU A 131 -3.89 -0.99 -18.49
C GLU A 131 -3.70 -2.32 -17.75
N ALA A 132 -4.79 -3.05 -17.52
CA ALA A 132 -4.87 -4.28 -16.72
C ALA A 132 -3.88 -5.33 -17.22
N ARG A 133 -3.86 -5.60 -18.53
CA ARG A 133 -2.97 -6.60 -19.14
C ARG A 133 -1.50 -6.23 -19.01
N ARG A 134 -1.16 -4.94 -19.20
CA ARG A 134 0.23 -4.48 -19.06
C ARG A 134 0.72 -4.57 -17.63
N VAL A 135 -0.14 -4.25 -16.65
CA VAL A 135 0.19 -4.35 -15.23
C VAL A 135 0.25 -5.81 -14.76
N ALA A 136 -0.69 -6.65 -15.19
CA ALA A 136 -0.72 -8.08 -14.87
C ALA A 136 0.45 -8.88 -15.48
N ALA A 137 1.09 -8.35 -16.53
CA ALA A 137 2.29 -8.93 -17.14
C ALA A 137 3.58 -8.59 -16.39
N LEU A 138 3.53 -7.71 -15.38
CA LEU A 138 4.70 -7.36 -14.59
C LEU A 138 5.09 -8.51 -13.63
N PRO A 139 6.37 -8.61 -13.23
CA PRO A 139 6.75 -9.49 -12.14
C PRO A 139 5.93 -9.17 -10.87
N PRO A 140 5.50 -10.17 -10.08
CA PRO A 140 4.58 -9.95 -8.96
C PRO A 140 5.07 -8.95 -7.89
N ALA A 141 6.40 -8.80 -7.74
CA ALA A 141 6.96 -7.79 -6.84
C ALA A 141 6.72 -6.36 -7.36
N VAL A 142 6.96 -6.15 -8.65
CA VAL A 142 6.77 -4.85 -9.32
C VAL A 142 5.29 -4.50 -9.40
N GLU A 143 4.44 -5.47 -9.75
CA GLU A 143 2.99 -5.25 -9.81
C GLU A 143 2.43 -4.80 -8.46
N ARG A 144 2.77 -5.49 -7.37
CA ARG A 144 2.31 -5.10 -6.02
C ARG A 144 2.80 -3.72 -5.61
N ARG A 145 4.07 -3.38 -5.91
CA ARG A 145 4.64 -2.06 -5.62
C ARG A 145 3.95 -0.97 -6.42
N LEU A 146 3.71 -1.20 -7.71
CA LEU A 146 3.01 -0.26 -8.59
C LEU A 146 1.57 -0.02 -8.13
N LEU A 147 0.82 -1.07 -7.82
CA LEU A 147 -0.55 -0.95 -7.33
C LEU A 147 -0.61 -0.24 -5.98
N ARG A 148 0.32 -0.55 -5.06
CA ARG A 148 0.44 0.14 -3.77
C ARG A 148 0.76 1.63 -3.96
N HIS A 149 1.68 1.96 -4.86
CA HIS A 149 2.03 3.34 -5.20
C HIS A 149 0.84 4.09 -5.83
N ALA A 150 0.07 3.43 -6.71
CA ALA A 150 -1.15 4.01 -7.29
C ALA A 150 -2.20 4.33 -6.23
N VAL A 151 -2.40 3.44 -5.25
CA VAL A 151 -3.31 3.70 -4.11
C VAL A 151 -2.83 4.88 -3.27
N GLU A 152 -1.53 4.97 -3.00
CA GLU A 152 -0.94 6.08 -2.26
C GLU A 152 -1.13 7.42 -2.97
N GLN A 153 -0.92 7.48 -4.29
CA GLN A 153 -1.14 8.71 -5.07
C GLN A 153 -2.60 9.18 -5.05
N VAL A 154 -3.56 8.25 -5.10
CA VAL A 154 -4.99 8.58 -5.09
C VAL A 154 -5.45 9.05 -3.71
N ARG A 155 -5.03 8.33 -2.66
CA ARG A 155 -5.49 8.54 -1.30
C ARG A 155 -4.67 9.59 -0.53
N GLY A 156 -3.38 9.71 -0.83
CA GLY A 156 -2.40 10.53 -0.12
C GLY A 156 -1.66 9.80 1.01
N ASP A 157 -2.11 8.62 1.43
CA ASP A 157 -1.46 7.80 2.45
C ASP A 157 -1.86 6.31 2.35
N LEU A 158 -1.11 5.44 3.03
CA LEU A 158 -1.31 3.98 3.04
C LEU A 158 -1.80 3.44 4.40
N ARG A 159 -2.31 4.27 5.31
CA ARG A 159 -2.74 3.82 6.64
C ARG A 159 -3.96 2.90 6.53
N GLY A 160 -3.90 1.70 7.10
CA GLY A 160 -4.98 0.71 6.95
C GLY A 160 -5.07 0.07 5.55
N VAL A 161 -4.15 0.39 4.63
CA VAL A 161 -4.02 -0.34 3.36
C VAL A 161 -3.14 -1.57 3.60
N GLU A 162 -3.81 -2.67 3.92
CA GLU A 162 -3.20 -3.97 4.13
C GLU A 162 -2.88 -4.74 2.83
N PHE A 163 -2.07 -5.79 2.96
CA PHE A 163 -1.71 -6.70 1.87
C PHE A 163 -2.94 -7.22 1.10
N GLY A 164 -3.98 -7.65 1.83
CA GLY A 164 -5.20 -8.17 1.22
C GLY A 164 -5.87 -7.19 0.24
N HIS A 165 -5.81 -5.88 0.50
CA HIS A 165 -6.37 -4.86 -0.38
C HIS A 165 -5.58 -4.76 -1.70
N ILE A 166 -4.25 -4.84 -1.65
CA ILE A 166 -3.42 -4.84 -2.85
C ILE A 166 -3.65 -6.11 -3.66
N GLU A 167 -3.80 -7.25 -2.99
CA GLU A 167 -4.13 -8.53 -3.64
C GLU A 167 -5.50 -8.51 -4.31
N GLN A 168 -6.49 -7.82 -3.72
CA GLN A 168 -7.80 -7.64 -4.35
C GLN A 168 -7.68 -6.89 -5.67
N ILE A 169 -6.92 -5.80 -5.71
CA ILE A 169 -6.67 -5.04 -6.95
C ILE A 169 -5.92 -5.90 -7.97
N ARG A 170 -4.91 -6.65 -7.53
CA ARG A 170 -4.16 -7.55 -8.42
C ARG A 170 -5.01 -8.67 -9.02
N ARG A 171 -5.94 -9.24 -8.24
CA ARG A 171 -6.89 -10.21 -8.78
C ARG A 171 -7.81 -9.56 -9.80
N LEU A 172 -8.26 -8.34 -9.53
CA LEU A 172 -9.10 -7.58 -10.45
C LEU A 172 -8.38 -7.26 -11.77
N THR A 173 -7.07 -6.97 -11.78
CA THR A 173 -6.28 -6.78 -13.02
C THR A 173 -6.10 -8.08 -13.81
N ALA A 174 -6.10 -9.23 -13.13
CA ALA A 174 -5.86 -10.54 -13.73
C ALA A 174 -7.13 -11.26 -14.25
N LEU A 175 -8.35 -10.80 -13.93
CA LEU A 175 -9.58 -11.46 -14.41
C LEU A 175 -9.62 -11.55 -15.95
N GLU A 176 -10.08 -12.68 -16.48
CA GLU A 176 -10.36 -12.81 -17.92
C GLU A 176 -11.57 -11.97 -18.30
N GLU A 177 -12.57 -11.93 -17.42
CA GLU A 177 -13.71 -11.04 -17.52
C GLU A 177 -13.24 -9.60 -17.36
N GLY A 178 -13.43 -8.79 -18.39
CA GLY A 178 -13.00 -7.40 -18.42
C GLY A 178 -13.76 -6.47 -17.49
N HIS A 179 -14.51 -6.94 -16.49
CA HIS A 179 -15.30 -6.06 -15.65
C HIS A 179 -15.22 -6.49 -14.18
N GLY A 180 -15.32 -5.51 -13.29
CA GLY A 180 -15.33 -5.77 -11.86
C GLY A 180 -15.07 -4.51 -11.06
N ARG A 181 -15.37 -4.58 -9.76
CA ARG A 181 -15.19 -3.49 -8.82
C ARG A 181 -14.61 -4.03 -7.53
N ALA A 182 -13.66 -3.30 -6.97
CA ALA A 182 -13.14 -3.52 -5.62
C ALA A 182 -13.15 -2.19 -4.90
N GLN A 183 -13.50 -2.21 -3.61
CA GLN A 183 -13.41 -1.05 -2.76
C GLN A 183 -12.39 -1.36 -1.67
N ILE A 184 -11.37 -0.52 -1.57
CA ILE A 184 -10.37 -0.59 -0.52
C ILE A 184 -10.46 0.69 0.33
N PRO A 185 -9.83 0.74 1.53
CA PRO A 185 -9.94 1.91 2.40
C PRO A 185 -9.57 3.22 1.69
N GLY A 186 -10.57 4.06 1.41
CA GLY A 186 -10.45 5.37 0.77
C GLY A 186 -10.35 5.39 -0.75
N VAL A 187 -10.37 4.23 -1.44
CA VAL A 187 -10.21 4.16 -2.91
C VAL A 187 -11.21 3.18 -3.53
N ASP A 188 -11.89 3.64 -4.56
CA ASP A 188 -12.75 2.84 -5.44
C ASP A 188 -11.95 2.40 -6.66
N VAL A 189 -11.95 1.09 -6.94
CA VAL A 189 -11.25 0.49 -8.07
C VAL A 189 -12.25 -0.17 -8.99
N PHE A 190 -12.27 0.26 -10.24
CA PHE A 190 -13.19 -0.23 -11.24
C PHE A 190 -12.44 -0.67 -12.49
N ARG A 191 -12.75 -1.87 -12.99
CA ARG A 191 -12.21 -2.37 -14.25
C ARG A 191 -13.29 -2.36 -15.33
N SER A 192 -12.93 -1.85 -16.50
CA SER A 192 -13.71 -1.94 -17.74
C SER A 192 -12.80 -2.31 -18.90
N PHE A 193 -13.04 -3.49 -19.44
CA PHE A 193 -12.17 -4.23 -20.34
C PHE A 193 -10.72 -4.30 -19.84
N ASP A 194 -9.83 -3.62 -20.56
CA ASP A 194 -8.40 -3.54 -20.22
C ASP A 194 -8.09 -2.30 -19.37
N GLN A 195 -9.02 -1.39 -19.15
CA GLN A 195 -8.76 -0.19 -18.36
C GLN A 195 -9.17 -0.41 -16.91
N VAL A 196 -8.26 -0.13 -15.97
CA VAL A 196 -8.57 -0.03 -14.54
C VAL A 196 -8.49 1.42 -14.11
N ARG A 197 -9.51 1.86 -13.38
CA ARG A 197 -9.63 3.18 -12.78
C ARG A 197 -9.51 3.05 -11.28
N LEU A 198 -8.64 3.84 -10.66
CA LEU A 198 -8.53 4.02 -9.22
C LEU A 198 -8.93 5.46 -8.90
N ALA A 199 -9.93 5.65 -8.04
CA ALA A 199 -10.45 6.97 -7.71
C ALA A 199 -10.71 7.11 -6.20
N PRO A 200 -10.61 8.33 -5.64
CA PRO A 200 -11.14 8.61 -4.32
C PRO A 200 -12.64 8.29 -4.25
N LEU A 201 -13.16 7.94 -3.07
CA LEU A 201 -14.57 7.57 -2.93
C LEU A 201 -15.55 8.71 -3.30
N ASP A 202 -15.15 9.95 -3.02
CA ASP A 202 -15.87 11.19 -3.33
C ASP A 202 -15.78 11.58 -4.82
N ALA A 203 -14.76 11.10 -5.55
CA ALA A 203 -14.65 11.35 -6.99
C ALA A 203 -15.70 10.60 -7.84
N ASN A 204 -16.57 9.81 -7.19
CA ASN A 204 -17.75 9.22 -7.81
C ASN A 204 -19.03 10.04 -7.58
N GLU A 205 -19.00 11.12 -6.78
CA GLU A 205 -20.13 12.04 -6.64
C GLU A 205 -20.39 12.73 -7.99
N GLY A 206 -21.47 12.30 -8.67
CA GLY A 206 -21.84 12.74 -10.02
C GLY A 206 -21.63 11.70 -11.14
N LEU A 207 -21.03 10.53 -10.85
CA LEU A 207 -20.90 9.41 -11.81
C LEU A 207 -22.03 8.37 -11.71
N ASP A 208 -23.13 8.73 -11.04
CA ASP A 208 -24.33 7.91 -10.80
C ASP A 208 -25.17 7.63 -12.08
N THR A 209 -24.55 7.65 -13.25
CA THR A 209 -25.25 7.53 -14.56
C THR A 209 -24.70 6.40 -15.45
N ARG A 210 -23.86 5.49 -14.94
CA ARG A 210 -23.34 4.36 -15.76
C ARG A 210 -24.20 3.10 -15.77
N ASN A 211 -25.26 3.06 -14.98
CA ASN A 211 -26.37 2.15 -15.22
C ASN A 211 -27.52 2.96 -15.80
N PHE A 212 -27.56 3.10 -17.13
CA PHE A 212 -28.81 3.45 -17.77
C PHE A 212 -29.55 2.15 -18.07
N SER A 213 -30.76 2.01 -17.54
CA SER A 213 -31.71 1.00 -18.01
C SER A 213 -32.55 1.69 -19.08
N LEU A 214 -32.53 1.17 -20.31
CA LEU A 214 -33.49 1.58 -21.33
C LEU A 214 -34.60 0.51 -21.35
N GLU A 215 -35.81 0.90 -20.97
CA GLU A 215 -36.98 0.08 -21.26
C GLU A 215 -37.24 0.15 -22.77
N LEU A 216 -36.94 -0.95 -23.46
CA LEU A 216 -37.17 -1.07 -24.89
C LEU A 216 -38.50 -1.76 -25.12
N ALA A 217 -39.44 -1.09 -25.79
CA ALA A 217 -40.63 -1.74 -26.30
C ALA A 217 -40.25 -2.60 -27.52
N ILE A 218 -40.15 -3.91 -27.33
CA ILE A 218 -39.80 -4.85 -28.39
C ILE A 218 -41.11 -5.33 -29.06
N PRO A 219 -41.20 -5.37 -30.42
CA PRO A 219 -40.15 -5.08 -31.41
C PRO A 219 -40.05 -3.58 -31.81
N GLY A 220 -38.81 -3.07 -31.95
CA GLY A 220 -38.52 -1.69 -32.37
C GLY A 220 -37.03 -1.48 -32.71
N THR A 221 -36.71 -0.38 -33.40
CA THR A 221 -35.32 0.05 -33.67
C THR A 221 -35.01 1.27 -32.80
N TYR A 222 -33.86 1.25 -32.13
CA TYR A 222 -33.49 2.27 -31.15
C TYR A 222 -32.10 2.81 -31.44
N GLU A 223 -31.95 4.13 -31.30
CA GLU A 223 -30.69 4.84 -31.48
C GLU A 223 -30.18 5.30 -30.10
N ILE A 224 -29.07 4.72 -29.63
CA ILE A 224 -28.50 5.05 -28.32
C ILE A 224 -27.60 6.27 -28.49
N ARG A 225 -28.08 7.45 -28.11
CA ARG A 225 -27.38 8.74 -28.32
C ARG A 225 -26.45 9.17 -27.17
N GLN A 226 -26.30 8.37 -26.10
CA GLN A 226 -25.56 8.76 -24.88
C GLN A 226 -24.17 8.13 -24.74
N THR A 227 -23.66 7.45 -25.75
CA THR A 227 -22.25 7.08 -25.85
C THR A 227 -21.46 8.30 -26.32
N ARG A 228 -20.66 8.93 -25.45
CA ARG A 228 -19.64 9.89 -25.91
C ARG A 228 -18.64 9.14 -26.81
N GLY A 229 -18.90 9.14 -28.13
CA GLY A 229 -17.97 8.69 -29.17
C GLY A 229 -18.20 7.31 -29.81
N CYS A 230 -19.35 6.66 -29.65
CA CYS A 230 -19.66 5.42 -30.38
C CYS A 230 -21.10 5.45 -30.94
N GLU A 231 -21.26 5.39 -32.27
CA GLU A 231 -22.54 5.05 -32.89
C GLU A 231 -22.68 3.53 -32.96
N THR A 232 -23.63 2.96 -32.21
CA THR A 232 -23.97 1.54 -32.29
C THR A 232 -25.43 1.39 -32.68
N GLY A 233 -25.67 0.95 -33.92
CA GLY A 233 -26.99 0.55 -34.40
C GLY A 233 -27.19 -0.95 -34.24
N GLY A 234 -28.21 -1.37 -33.49
CA GLY A 234 -28.60 -2.77 -33.34
C GLY A 234 -30.06 -2.98 -33.78
N ARG A 235 -30.33 -4.12 -34.44
CA ARG A 235 -31.69 -4.53 -34.81
C ARG A 235 -32.06 -5.77 -33.99
N VAL A 236 -33.09 -5.68 -33.16
CA VAL A 236 -33.58 -6.82 -32.36
C VAL A 236 -34.44 -7.72 -33.26
N ILE A 237 -33.96 -8.94 -33.54
CA ILE A 237 -34.71 -9.95 -34.30
C ILE A 237 -35.05 -11.11 -33.35
N SER A 238 -36.07 -10.90 -32.51
CA SER A 238 -36.70 -11.88 -31.61
C SER A 238 -35.79 -12.53 -30.55
N THR A 239 -36.44 -13.13 -29.56
CA THR A 239 -35.86 -13.70 -28.35
C THR A 239 -34.74 -14.70 -28.66
N ALA A 240 -33.54 -14.41 -28.15
CA ALA A 240 -32.31 -15.21 -28.20
C ALA A 240 -31.50 -15.18 -29.52
N ARG A 241 -30.91 -14.01 -29.86
CA ARG A 241 -29.53 -13.90 -30.40
C ARG A 241 -29.14 -12.42 -30.51
N TRP A 242 -27.93 -12.09 -30.05
CA TRP A 242 -27.37 -10.73 -30.13
C TRP A 242 -26.32 -10.70 -31.25
N ASP A 243 -26.49 -9.82 -32.24
CA ASP A 243 -25.44 -9.47 -33.22
C ASP A 243 -25.24 -7.95 -33.16
N ILE A 244 -24.25 -7.51 -32.38
CA ILE A 244 -23.88 -6.10 -32.24
C ILE A 244 -22.78 -5.82 -33.27
N ARG A 245 -23.13 -5.12 -34.36
CA ARG A 245 -22.14 -4.62 -35.33
C ARG A 245 -21.81 -3.16 -35.04
N ALA A 246 -20.63 -2.93 -34.47
CA ALA A 246 -20.04 -1.60 -34.44
C ALA A 246 -19.35 -1.32 -35.79
N ARG A 247 -19.70 -0.20 -36.46
CA ARG A 247 -18.90 0.35 -37.56
C ARG A 247 -18.09 1.52 -37.01
N ARG A 248 -16.79 1.53 -37.26
CA ARG A 248 -15.94 2.71 -37.05
C ARG A 248 -16.04 3.61 -38.27
N SER A 249 -16.28 4.90 -38.04
CA SER A 249 -15.85 5.98 -38.93
C SER A 249 -14.39 6.34 -38.68
#